data_AF-A0A2V7D3V3-F1
#
_entry.id   AF-A0A2V7D3V3-F1
#
_cell.length_a   1.000
_cell.length_b   1.000
_cell.length_c   1.000
_cell.angle_alpha   90.00
_cell.angle_beta   90.00
_cell.angle_gamma   90.00
#
_symmetry.space_group_name_H-M   'P 1'
#
loop_
_entity.id
_entity.type
_entity.pdbx_description
1 polymer ?
#
loop_
_entity_poly.entity_id
_entity_poly.type
_entity_poly.pdbx_seq_one_letter_code
_entity_poly.pdbx_strand_id
1 'polypeptide(L)' 'MELKLGDRLADERTEWQVIGRPYTTAGGKTAHVRVESVNNPGVTEIRSWGSHERVGVKREERKG' A
#
# COMPACT_ATOMS: atom_id res chain seq x y z
N MET A 1 5.05 5.48 8.70
CA MET A 1 3.77 4.85 8.29
C MET A 1 4.00 3.35 8.17
N GLU A 2 3.17 2.52 8.79
CA GLU A 2 3.31 1.05 8.74
C GLU A 2 2.13 0.44 7.96
N LEU A 3 2.37 0.15 6.68
CA LEU A 3 1.45 -0.59 5.82
C LEU A 3 1.54 -2.09 6.13
N LYS A 4 0.43 -2.80 6.00
CA LYS A 4 0.35 -4.24 6.26
C LYS A 4 -0.20 -4.98 5.04
N LEU A 5 0.12 -6.26 4.97
CA LEU A 5 -0.43 -7.14 3.96
C LEU A 5 -1.96 -7.15 4.05
N GLY A 6 -2.64 -6.95 2.92
CA GLY A 6 -4.10 -6.86 2.85
C GLY A 6 -4.68 -5.47 3.11
N ASP A 7 -3.87 -4.47 3.51
CA ASP A 7 -4.34 -3.09 3.56
C ASP A 7 -4.80 -2.63 2.17
N ARG A 8 -5.94 -1.92 2.11
CA ARG A 8 -6.40 -1.30 0.87
C ARG A 8 -5.98 0.16 0.84
N LEU A 9 -5.32 0.56 -0.24
CA LEU A 9 -4.91 1.92 -0.52
C LEU A 9 -5.87 2.48 -1.56
N ALA A 10 -6.54 3.58 -1.22
CA ALA A 10 -7.39 4.28 -2.15
C ALA A 10 -6.59 5.46 -2.71
N ASP A 11 -6.44 5.48 -4.03
CA ASP A 11 -5.95 6.65 -4.76
C ASP A 11 -7.10 7.25 -5.56
N GLU A 12 -6.93 8.46 -6.10
CA GLU A 12 -8.00 9.19 -6.80
C GLU A 12 -8.55 8.42 -8.02
N ARG A 13 -7.77 7.46 -8.54
CA ARG A 13 -8.09 6.72 -9.78
C ARG A 13 -8.38 5.24 -9.58
N THR A 14 -7.91 4.60 -8.51
CA THR A 14 -8.00 3.14 -8.35
C THR A 14 -7.75 2.73 -6.90
N GLU A 15 -8.41 1.65 -6.50
CA GLU A 15 -8.15 0.94 -5.26
C GLU A 15 -7.10 -0.15 -5.46
N TRP A 16 -6.14 -0.18 -4.55
CA TRP A 16 -5.00 -1.09 -4.55
C TRP A 16 -5.01 -1.89 -3.25
N GLN A 17 -4.62 -3.17 -3.31
CA GLN A 17 -4.44 -3.99 -2.13
C GLN A 17 -2.95 -4.29 -1.95
N VAL A 18 -2.44 -4.16 -0.73
CA VAL A 18 -1.07 -4.56 -0.41
C VAL A 18 -0.94 -6.08 -0.49
N ILE A 19 -0.09 -6.56 -1.39
CA ILE A 19 0.17 -7.99 -1.63
C ILE A 19 1.60 -8.41 -1.26
N GLY A 20 2.46 -7.47 -0.87
CA GLY A 20 3.82 -7.74 -0.44
C GLY A 20 4.17 -7.07 0.88
N ARG A 21 5.20 -7.59 1.56
CA ARG A 21 5.74 -6.97 2.77
C ARG A 21 6.34 -5.60 2.40
N PRO A 22 5.92 -4.51 3.05
CA PRO A 22 6.54 -3.22 2.84
C PRO A 22 7.98 -3.22 3.35
N TYR A 23 8.84 -2.47 2.67
CA TYR A 23 10.24 -2.28 3.04
C TYR A 23 10.64 -0.82 2.82
N THR A 24 11.66 -0.36 3.54
CA THR A 24 12.12 1.03 3.43
C THR A 24 13.51 1.12 2.84
N THR A 25 13.75 2.12 1.99
CA THR A 25 15.07 2.46 1.45
C THR A 25 15.50 3.86 1.93
N ALA A 26 16.70 4.29 1.52
CA ALA A 26 17.27 5.60 1.86
C ALA A 26 17.31 5.89 3.38
N GLY A 27 17.64 4.87 4.18
CA GLY A 27 17.70 4.98 5.64
C GLY A 27 16.34 5.21 6.29
N GLY A 28 15.26 4.67 5.72
CA GLY A 28 13.89 4.82 6.26
C GLY A 28 13.10 5.98 5.66
N LYS A 29 13.70 6.76 4.76
CA LYS A 29 13.07 7.96 4.18
C LYS A 29 12.01 7.64 3.13
N THR A 30 12.09 6.48 2.50
CA THR A 30 11.14 6.05 1.46
C THR A 30 10.62 4.67 1.78
N ALA A 31 9.31 4.54 1.92
CA ALA A 31 8.63 3.26 2.07
C ALA A 31 8.18 2.76 0.70
N HIS A 32 8.43 1.49 0.40
CA HIS A 32 8.02 0.79 -0.81
C HIS A 32 7.06 -0.31 -0.43
N VAL A 33 6.00 -0.49 -1.20
CA VAL A 33 5.08 -1.61 -1.03
C VAL A 33 4.65 -2.17 -2.37
N ARG A 34 4.53 -3.49 -2.46
CA ARG A 34 3.94 -4.15 -3.62
C ARG A 34 2.43 -4.21 -3.45
N VAL A 35 1.70 -3.71 -4.44
CA VAL A 35 0.24 -3.71 -4.49
C VAL A 35 -0.28 -4.42 -5.72
N GLU A 36 -1.54 -4.83 -5.66
CA GLU A 36 -2.34 -5.32 -6.78
C GLU A 36 -3.61 -4.49 -6.94
N SER A 37 -4.05 -4.24 -8.17
CA SER A 37 -5.29 -3.52 -8.43
C SER A 37 -6.48 -4.37 -7.98
N VAL A 38 -7.35 -3.79 -7.14
CA VAL A 38 -8.59 -4.46 -6.70
C VAL A 38 -9.56 -4.65 -7.87
N ASN A 39 -9.58 -3.68 -8.79
CA ASN A 39 -10.47 -3.69 -9.95
C ASN A 39 -9.94 -4.57 -11.10
N ASN A 40 -8.63 -4.79 -11.18
CA ASN A 40 -7.98 -5.56 -12.24
C ASN A 40 -6.97 -6.55 -11.63
N PRO A 41 -7.44 -7.71 -11.13
CA PRO A 41 -6.57 -8.71 -10.52
C PRO A 41 -5.49 -9.19 -11.52
N GLY A 42 -4.26 -9.33 -11.05
CA GLY A 42 -3.08 -9.60 -11.88
C GLY A 42 -2.27 -8.36 -12.28
N VAL A 43 -2.82 -7.15 -12.15
CA VAL A 43 -2.06 -5.90 -12.33
C VAL A 43 -1.36 -5.54 -11.02
N THR A 44 -0.05 -5.79 -10.95
CA THR A 44 0.76 -5.47 -9.77
C THR A 44 1.68 -4.27 -9.99
N GLU A 45 1.85 -3.44 -8.96
CA GLU A 45 2.71 -2.25 -8.98
C GLU A 45 3.50 -2.12 -7.68
N ILE A 46 4.66 -1.43 -7.72
CA ILE A 46 5.39 -1.02 -6.52
C ILE A 46 5.11 0.46 -6.29
N ARG A 47 4.45 0.77 -5.18
CA ARG A 47 4.15 2.14 -4.77
C ARG A 47 5.16 2.60 -3.73
N SER A 48 5.63 3.83 -3.86
CA SER A 48 6.66 4.43 -3.01
C SER A 48 6.14 5.71 -2.38
N TRP A 49 6.42 5.92 -1.09
CA TRP A 49 6.03 7.13 -0.37
C TRP A 49 7.23 7.67 0.41
N GLY A 50 7.37 9.00 0.41
CA GLY A 50 8.27 9.66 1.35
C GLY A 50 7.76 9.49 2.78
N SER A 51 8.65 9.54 3.76
CA SER A 51 8.31 9.37 5.19
C SER A 51 7.26 10.36 5.71
N HIS A 52 7.03 11.46 5.00
CA HIS A 52 6.05 12.50 5.38
C HIS A 52 4.81 12.52 4.49
N GLU A 53 4.72 11.61 3.50
CA GLU A 53 3.56 11.57 2.61
C GLU A 53 2.39 10.85 3.27
N ARG A 54 1.18 11.39 3.10
CA ARG A 54 -0.05 10.85 3.69
C ARG A 54 -0.72 9.91 2.70
N VAL A 55 -0.94 8.67 3.11
CA VAL A 55 -1.69 7.68 2.33
C VAL A 55 -3.03 7.39 2.99
N GLY A 56 -4.09 7.45 2.19
CA GLY A 56 -5.41 6.97 2.59
C GLY A 56 -5.44 5.45 2.64
N VAL A 57 -5.36 4.89 3.85
CA VAL A 57 -5.51 3.44 4.07
C VAL A 57 -6.93 3.13 4.51
N LYS A 58 -7.64 2.32 3.72
CA LYS A 58 -8.88 1.69 4.12
C LYS A 58 -8.55 0.33 4.72
N ARG A 59 -8.58 0.25 6.04
CA ARG A 59 -8.49 -1.02 6.76
C ARG A 59 -9.90 -1.53 6.98
N GLU A 60 -10.27 -2.60 6.30
CA GLU A 60 -11.42 -3.38 6.75
C GLU A 60 -11.02 -4.00 8.09
N GLU A 61 -11.68 -3.59 9.17
CA GLU A 61 -11.61 -4.32 10.42
C GLU A 61 -12.13 -5.73 10.15
N ARG A 62 -11.22 -6.69 9.99
CA ARG A 62 -11.60 -8.09 10.22
C ARG A 62 -11.87 -8.23 11.71
N LYS A 63 -13.13 -7.98 12.10
CA LYS A 63 -13.65 -8.47 13.38
C LYS A 63 -13.44 -9.99 13.40
N GLY A 64 -12.55 -10.42 14.27
CA GLY A 64 -12.50 -11.81 14.74
C GLY A 64 -13.68 -12.11 15.65
#